data_AF-A0A6I2KZX3-F1
#
_entry.id   AF-A0A6I2KZX3-F1
#
_cell.length_a   1.000
_cell.length_b   1.000
_cell.length_c   1.000
_cell.angle_alpha   90.00
_cell.angle_beta   90.00
_cell.angle_gamma   90.00
#
_symmetry.space_group_name_H-M   'P 1'
#
loop_
_entity.id
_entity.type
_entity.pdbx_description
1 polymer ?
#
loop_
_entity_poly.entity_id
_entity_poly.type
_entity_poly.pdbx_seq_one_letter_code
_entity_poly.pdbx_strand_id
1 'polypeptide(L)'
;MELFNKSGVLVSAVLVSIGALIACQAQEDAIPSSSVIEAAAMQIGPNGQPAAERRLQEWAEQGSPVAQRELALRYLSQPERRGEAMQLFERAASAGDAQAAVGLIGMAHDRSPGGGSAGALSAGRVIKEAATANYIAH
;
A
#
# COMPACT_ATOMS: atom_id res chain seq x y z
N MET A 1 57.12 14.74 1.75
CA MET A 1 55.74 15.25 1.61
C MET A 1 54.78 14.24 0.98
N GLU A 2 54.90 12.93 1.28
CA GLU A 2 54.04 11.89 0.66
C GLU A 2 53.00 11.28 1.61
N LEU A 3 53.16 11.46 2.92
CA LEU A 3 52.24 10.92 3.93
C LEU A 3 50.88 11.62 3.91
N PHE A 4 50.85 12.95 3.77
CA PHE A 4 49.60 13.73 3.75
C PHE A 4 48.71 13.43 2.54
N ASN A 5 49.28 13.05 1.39
CA ASN A 5 48.52 12.68 0.20
C ASN A 5 47.81 11.32 0.39
N LYS A 6 48.48 10.35 1.03
CA LYS A 6 47.88 9.04 1.34
C LYS A 6 46.76 9.15 2.37
N SER A 7 46.95 9.99 3.41
CA SER A 7 45.93 10.22 4.43
C SER A 7 44.68 10.88 3.86
N GLY A 8 44.83 11.86 2.97
CA GLY A 8 43.71 12.55 2.32
C GLY A 8 42.88 11.61 1.43
N VAL A 9 43.56 10.77 0.63
CA VAL A 9 42.90 9.77 -0.23
C VAL A 9 42.14 8.73 0.60
N LEU A 10 42.69 8.30 1.74
CA LEU A 10 42.01 7.36 2.64
C LEU A 10 40.76 7.97 3.29
N VAL A 11 40.83 9.23 3.73
CA VAL A 11 39.67 9.92 4.32
C VAL A 11 38.58 10.13 3.28
N SER A 12 38.93 10.55 2.06
CA SER A 12 37.97 10.72 0.97
C SER A 12 37.35 9.39 0.53
N ALA A 13 38.12 8.30 0.46
CA ALA A 13 37.61 6.98 0.13
C ALA A 13 36.63 6.44 1.19
N VAL A 14 36.92 6.68 2.47
CA VAL A 14 36.02 6.30 3.58
C VAL A 14 34.72 7.10 3.54
N LEU A 15 34.79 8.41 3.30
CA LEU A 15 33.59 9.25 3.19
C LEU A 15 32.71 8.88 1.98
N VAL A 16 33.32 8.56 0.83
CA VAL A 16 32.57 8.07 -0.36
C VAL A 16 31.91 6.72 -0.06
N SER A 17 32.61 5.82 0.63
CA SER A 17 32.07 4.49 0.99
C SER A 17 30.89 4.61 1.96
N ILE A 18 30.99 5.49 2.96
CA ILE A 18 29.90 5.75 3.91
C ILE A 18 28.71 6.42 3.20
N GLY A 19 28.97 7.37 2.29
CA GLY A 19 27.92 7.99 1.47
C GLY A 19 27.15 7.00 0.59
N ALA A 20 27.85 6.01 0.01
CA ALA A 20 27.23 4.93 -0.77
C ALA A 20 26.37 4.00 0.09
N LEU A 21 26.76 3.73 1.34
CA LEU A 21 25.98 2.91 2.27
C LEU A 21 24.70 3.61 2.75
N ILE A 22 24.73 4.93 2.91
CA ILE A 22 23.53 5.73 3.27
C ILE A 22 22.54 5.75 2.10
N ALA A 23 23.01 5.79 0.86
CA ALA A 23 22.14 5.76 -0.33
C ALA A 23 21.39 4.43 -0.51
N CYS A 24 21.97 3.30 -0.07
CA CYS A 24 21.27 2.01 -0.10
C CYS A 24 20.12 1.92 0.93
N GLN A 25 20.24 2.59 2.08
CA GLN A 25 19.19 2.57 3.11
C GLN A 25 18.01 3.49 2.79
N ALA A 26 18.20 4.48 1.92
CA ALA A 26 17.15 5.44 1.54
C ALA A 26 16.16 4.89 0.50
N GLN A 27 16.38 3.69 -0.02
CA GLN A 27 15.50 3.09 -1.04
C GLN A 27 14.32 2.30 -0.44
N GLU A 28 14.27 2.17 0.90
CA GLU A 28 13.17 1.52 1.63
C GLU A 28 11.88 2.37 1.71
N ASP A 29 11.93 3.68 1.40
CA ASP A 29 10.77 4.59 1.44
C ASP A 29 10.00 4.68 0.10
N ALA A 30 10.42 3.96 -0.94
CA ALA A 30 9.67 3.92 -2.19
C ALA A 30 8.61 2.82 -2.14
N ILE A 31 7.33 3.20 -2.32
CA ILE A 31 6.23 2.25 -2.53
C ILE A 31 6.63 1.31 -3.69
N PRO A 32 6.74 -0.01 -3.46
CA PRO A 32 7.18 -0.93 -4.49
C PRO A 32 6.09 -1.19 -5.53
N SER A 33 6.45 -1.84 -6.63
CA SER A 33 5.49 -2.16 -7.69
C SER A 33 4.33 -3.04 -7.20
N SER A 34 3.17 -2.95 -7.86
CA SER A 34 1.97 -3.75 -7.55
C SER A 34 2.29 -5.24 -7.37
N SER A 35 3.13 -5.79 -8.25
CA SER A 35 3.53 -7.20 -8.21
C SER A 35 4.29 -7.59 -6.94
N VAL A 36 5.13 -6.70 -6.41
CA VAL A 36 5.88 -6.94 -5.16
C VAL A 36 4.93 -6.89 -3.97
N ILE A 37 3.98 -5.95 -3.99
CA ILE A 37 2.96 -5.79 -2.95
C ILE A 37 2.07 -7.04 -2.91
N GLU A 38 1.57 -7.50 -4.06
CA GLU A 38 0.74 -8.70 -4.16
C GLU A 38 1.53 -9.96 -3.77
N ALA A 39 2.79 -10.08 -4.19
CA ALA A 39 3.66 -11.18 -3.78
C ALA A 39 3.92 -11.19 -2.26
N ALA A 40 4.01 -10.01 -1.63
CA ALA A 40 4.09 -9.91 -0.17
C ALA A 40 2.76 -10.33 0.48
N ALA A 41 1.62 -9.92 -0.07
CA ALA A 41 0.30 -10.31 0.40
C ALA A 41 0.09 -11.83 0.34
N MET A 42 0.56 -12.50 -0.72
CA MET A 42 0.51 -13.97 -0.85
C MET A 42 1.31 -14.70 0.25
N GLN A 43 2.35 -14.06 0.81
CA GLN A 43 3.12 -14.64 1.92
C GLN A 43 2.38 -14.55 3.27
N ILE A 44 1.29 -13.78 3.34
CA ILE A 44 0.41 -13.67 4.51
C ILE A 44 -0.62 -14.82 4.46
N GLY A 45 -0.15 -16.06 4.37
CA GLY A 45 -0.98 -17.26 4.43
C GLY A 45 -1.43 -17.64 5.84
N PRO A 46 -2.00 -18.85 6.04
CA PRO A 46 -2.28 -19.40 7.38
C PRO A 46 -1.02 -19.60 8.23
N ASN A 47 0.14 -19.78 7.60
CA ASN A 47 1.47 -19.77 8.24
C ASN A 47 2.18 -18.41 8.07
N GLY A 48 1.39 -17.36 7.84
CA GLY A 48 1.86 -16.08 7.30
C GLY A 48 2.84 -15.37 8.21
N GLN A 49 3.89 -14.82 7.60
CA GLN A 49 4.91 -14.08 8.31
C GLN A 49 4.33 -12.76 8.82
N PRO A 50 4.34 -12.46 10.13
CA PRO A 50 3.85 -11.19 10.68
C PRO A 50 4.66 -9.98 10.17
N ALA A 51 5.86 -10.22 9.62
CA ALA A 51 6.65 -9.20 8.94
C ALA A 51 6.05 -8.76 7.59
N ALA A 52 5.39 -9.68 6.86
CA ALA A 52 4.78 -9.35 5.57
C ALA A 52 3.51 -8.50 5.76
N GLU A 53 2.71 -8.78 6.79
CA GLU A 53 1.55 -7.94 7.13
C GLU A 53 1.96 -6.55 7.57
N ARG A 54 3.02 -6.42 8.39
CA ARG A 54 3.55 -5.10 8.77
C ARG A 54 4.00 -4.27 7.57
N ARG A 55 4.74 -4.87 6.62
CA ARG A 55 5.13 -4.18 5.39
C ARG A 55 3.93 -3.76 4.54
N LEU A 56 2.92 -4.63 4.45
CA LEU A 56 1.70 -4.31 3.72
C LEU A 56 0.97 -3.12 4.36
N GLN A 57 0.95 -3.07 5.69
CA GLN A 57 0.41 -1.95 6.44
C GLN A 57 1.21 -0.66 6.21
N GLU A 58 2.55 -0.72 6.25
CA GLU A 58 3.42 0.42 5.95
C GLU A 58 3.16 0.97 4.55
N TRP A 59 3.07 0.12 3.52
CA TRP A 59 2.77 0.57 2.16
C TRP A 59 1.34 1.11 2.01
N ALA A 60 0.39 0.57 2.77
CA ALA A 60 -0.98 1.07 2.79
C ALA A 60 -1.05 2.47 3.44
N GLU A 61 -0.27 2.71 4.49
CA GLU A 61 -0.11 4.00 5.17
C GLU A 61 0.61 5.02 4.28
N GLN A 62 1.57 4.59 3.48
CA GLN A 62 2.23 5.42 2.45
C GLN A 62 1.30 5.77 1.28
N GLY A 63 0.10 5.20 1.20
CA GLY A 63 -0.92 5.55 0.21
C GLY A 63 -0.99 4.62 -1.00
N SER A 64 -0.36 3.44 -0.95
CA SER A 64 -0.47 2.46 -2.03
C SER A 64 -1.89 1.90 -2.14
N PRO A 65 -2.62 2.12 -3.26
CA PRO A 65 -3.98 1.61 -3.42
C PRO A 65 -4.02 0.08 -3.41
N VAL A 66 -3.00 -0.54 -4.00
CA VAL A 66 -2.81 -2.00 -4.06
C VAL A 66 -2.60 -2.56 -2.65
N ALA A 67 -1.72 -1.94 -1.85
CA ALA A 67 -1.48 -2.42 -0.49
C ALA A 67 -2.73 -2.27 0.37
N GLN A 68 -3.44 -1.15 0.28
CA GLN A 68 -4.71 -0.91 0.96
C GLN A 68 -5.75 -1.98 0.59
N ARG A 69 -5.88 -2.32 -0.69
CA ARG A 69 -6.77 -3.38 -1.19
C ARG A 69 -6.41 -4.75 -0.60
N GLU A 70 -5.15 -5.16 -0.67
CA GLU A 70 -4.72 -6.47 -0.15
C GLU A 70 -4.91 -6.56 1.37
N LEU A 71 -4.64 -5.47 2.10
CA LEU A 71 -4.85 -5.39 3.55
C LEU A 71 -6.35 -5.48 3.89
N ALA A 72 -7.20 -4.82 3.10
CA ALA A 72 -8.65 -4.90 3.24
C ALA A 72 -9.18 -6.32 3.03
N LEU A 73 -8.72 -7.02 1.99
CA LEU A 73 -9.08 -8.43 1.73
C LEU A 73 -8.73 -9.33 2.92
N ARG A 74 -7.60 -9.07 3.59
CA ARG A 74 -7.23 -9.80 4.81
C ARG A 74 -8.17 -9.52 5.97
N TYR A 75 -8.61 -8.28 6.12
CA TYR A 75 -9.49 -7.86 7.21
C TYR A 75 -10.94 -8.30 6.98
N LEU A 76 -11.35 -8.55 5.74
CA LEU A 76 -12.67 -9.16 5.45
C LEU A 76 -12.87 -10.51 6.14
N SER A 77 -11.81 -11.30 6.23
CA SER A 77 -11.81 -12.61 6.91
C SER A 77 -11.89 -12.50 8.43
N GLN A 78 -11.78 -11.28 8.98
CA GLN A 78 -11.82 -11.00 10.42
C GLN A 78 -13.09 -10.17 10.73
N PRO A 79 -14.13 -10.77 11.35
CA PRO A 79 -15.41 -10.10 11.57
C PRO A 79 -15.29 -8.75 12.31
N GLU A 80 -14.42 -8.70 13.32
CA GLU A 80 -14.12 -7.51 14.13
C GLU A 80 -13.53 -6.36 13.30
N ARG A 81 -12.84 -6.69 12.20
CA ARG A 81 -12.08 -5.73 11.38
C ARG A 81 -12.76 -5.40 10.06
N ARG A 82 -13.99 -5.86 9.84
CA ARG A 82 -14.79 -5.51 8.65
C ARG A 82 -14.98 -4.00 8.50
N GLY A 83 -15.01 -3.23 9.58
CA GLY A 83 -15.07 -1.77 9.53
C GLY A 83 -13.81 -1.16 8.91
N GLU A 84 -12.64 -1.59 9.39
CA GLU A 84 -11.33 -1.18 8.86
C GLU A 84 -11.15 -1.59 7.40
N ALA A 85 -11.59 -2.81 7.03
CA ALA A 85 -11.55 -3.30 5.65
C ALA A 85 -12.30 -2.36 4.69
N MET A 86 -13.47 -1.87 5.12
CA MET A 86 -14.28 -0.95 4.32
C MET A 86 -13.53 0.37 4.07
N GLN A 87 -12.93 0.96 5.11
CA GLN A 87 -12.18 2.20 4.99
C GLN A 87 -10.92 2.06 4.12
N LEU A 88 -10.27 0.90 4.17
CA LEU A 88 -9.12 0.61 3.30
C LEU A 88 -9.55 0.51 1.84
N PHE A 89 -10.64 -0.19 1.54
CA PHE A 89 -11.17 -0.23 0.18
C PHE A 89 -11.69 1.13 -0.30
N GLU A 90 -12.30 1.95 0.55
CA GLU A 90 -12.74 3.31 0.20
C GLU A 90 -11.55 4.18 -0.22
N ARG A 91 -10.44 4.13 0.51
CA ARG A 91 -9.21 4.85 0.18
C ARG A 91 -8.58 4.33 -1.13
N ALA A 92 -8.51 3.02 -1.31
CA ALA A 92 -7.96 2.45 -2.52
C ALA A 92 -8.83 2.77 -3.75
N ALA A 93 -10.16 2.68 -3.60
CA ALA A 93 -11.11 2.99 -4.65
C ALA A 93 -11.09 4.48 -5.02
N SER A 94 -10.99 5.38 -4.03
CA SER A 94 -10.88 6.82 -4.29
C SER A 94 -9.57 7.20 -5.00
N ALA A 95 -8.51 6.42 -4.79
CA ALA A 95 -7.25 6.52 -5.52
C ALA A 95 -7.28 5.82 -6.90
N GLY A 96 -8.43 5.28 -7.33
CA GLY A 96 -8.63 4.69 -8.65
C GLY A 96 -8.44 3.18 -8.75
N ASP A 97 -8.26 2.47 -7.63
CA ASP A 97 -8.20 1.00 -7.65
C ASP A 97 -9.59 0.40 -7.91
N ALA A 98 -9.78 -0.11 -9.14
CA ALA A 98 -11.04 -0.71 -9.57
C ALA A 98 -11.38 -2.01 -8.82
N GLN A 99 -10.38 -2.77 -8.35
CA GLN A 99 -10.61 -4.00 -7.59
C GLN A 99 -11.09 -3.67 -6.17
N ALA A 100 -10.57 -2.60 -5.56
CA ALA A 100 -11.06 -2.10 -4.28
C ALA A 100 -12.52 -1.62 -4.36
N ALA A 101 -12.87 -0.93 -5.45
CA ALA A 101 -14.25 -0.54 -5.74
C ALA A 101 -15.21 -1.73 -5.81
N VAL A 102 -14.80 -2.82 -6.47
CA VAL A 102 -15.56 -4.08 -6.50
C VAL A 102 -15.69 -4.68 -5.09
N GLY A 103 -14.62 -4.63 -4.29
CA GLY A 103 -14.63 -5.04 -2.88
C GLY A 103 -15.68 -4.30 -2.05
N LEU A 104 -15.79 -2.97 -2.20
CA LEU A 104 -16.82 -2.16 -1.52
C LEU A 104 -18.24 -2.59 -1.89
N ILE A 105 -18.48 -2.84 -3.17
CA ILE A 105 -19.79 -3.28 -3.66
C ILE A 105 -20.13 -4.64 -3.03
N GLY A 106 -19.18 -5.59 -3.04
CA GLY A 106 -19.35 -6.89 -2.39
C GLY A 106 -19.69 -6.78 -0.90
N MET A 107 -18.97 -5.92 -0.16
CA MET A 107 -19.23 -5.67 1.25
C MET A 107 -20.59 -5.02 1.52
N ALA A 108 -21.06 -4.13 0.63
CA ALA A 108 -22.36 -3.49 0.74
C ALA A 108 -23.50 -4.50 0.57
N HIS A 109 -23.34 -5.47 -0.33
CA HIS A 109 -24.33 -6.54 -0.53
C HIS A 109 -24.40 -7.50 0.66
N ASP A 110 -23.26 -7.88 1.23
CA ASP A 110 -23.16 -8.76 2.39
C ASP A 110 -23.81 -8.21 3.68
N ARG A 111 -23.94 -6.87 3.79
CA ARG A 111 -24.46 -6.20 5.00
C ARG A 111 -25.98 -6.11 5.10
N SER A 112 -26.73 -6.47 4.05
CA SER A 112 -28.20 -6.32 4.05
C SER A 112 -28.93 -7.63 3.77
N PRO A 113 -29.74 -8.14 4.71
CA PRO A 113 -30.74 -9.18 4.41
C PRO A 113 -31.99 -8.62 3.69
N GLY A 114 -31.86 -7.49 2.98
CA GLY A 114 -32.93 -6.87 2.20
C GLY A 114 -32.56 -5.45 1.75
N GLY A 115 -32.27 -5.28 0.45
CA GLY A 115 -32.25 -3.97 -0.22
C GLY A 115 -31.00 -3.12 -0.02
N GLY A 116 -29.84 -3.62 -0.49
CA GLY A 116 -28.54 -2.93 -0.48
C GLY A 116 -28.41 -1.73 -1.44
N SER A 117 -29.25 -0.70 -1.29
CA SER A 117 -29.12 0.52 -2.08
C SER A 117 -28.10 1.51 -1.50
N ALA A 118 -28.06 1.70 -0.18
CA ALA A 118 -27.24 2.76 0.43
C ALA A 118 -25.74 2.55 0.27
N GLY A 119 -25.24 1.33 0.48
CA GLY A 119 -23.81 1.00 0.33
C GLY A 119 -23.35 0.90 -1.13
N ALA A 120 -24.23 0.46 -2.03
CA ALA A 120 -23.94 0.48 -3.47
C ALA A 120 -23.92 1.93 -4.02
N LEU A 121 -24.79 2.80 -3.50
CA LEU A 121 -24.80 4.23 -3.84
C LEU A 121 -23.55 4.96 -3.30
N SER A 122 -23.07 4.62 -2.11
CA SER A 122 -21.81 5.18 -1.59
C SER A 122 -20.61 4.69 -2.39
N ALA A 123 -20.52 3.38 -2.68
CA ALA A 123 -19.48 2.83 -3.54
C ALA A 123 -19.52 3.47 -4.94
N GLY A 124 -20.71 3.61 -5.54
CA GLY A 124 -20.89 4.27 -6.83
C GLY A 124 -20.47 5.74 -6.81
N ARG A 125 -20.69 6.46 -5.70
CA ARG A 125 -20.19 7.83 -5.54
C ARG A 125 -18.66 7.87 -5.49
N VAL A 126 -18.03 7.03 -4.67
CA VAL A 126 -16.56 6.96 -4.55
C VAL A 126 -15.93 6.62 -5.90
N ILE A 127 -16.48 5.66 -6.63
CA ILE A 127 -16.03 5.29 -7.98
C ILE A 127 -16.17 6.45 -8.96
N LYS A 128 -17.31 7.15 -8.93
CA LYS A 128 -17.55 8.30 -9.79
C LYS A 128 -16.56 9.42 -9.51
N GLU A 129 -16.32 9.73 -8.23
CA GLU A 129 -15.37 10.74 -7.79
C GLU A 129 -13.95 10.38 -8.23
N ALA A 130 -13.52 9.14 -8.02
CA ALA A 130 -12.23 8.62 -8.47
C ALA A 130 -12.07 8.75 -10.00
N ALA A 131 -13.10 8.35 -10.76
CA ALA A 131 -13.09 8.45 -12.22
C ALA A 131 -13.00 9.91 -12.70
N THR A 132 -13.70 10.84 -12.03
CA THR A 132 -13.62 12.27 -12.36
C THR A 132 -12.29 12.89 -11.97
N ALA A 133 -11.73 12.54 -10.81
CA ALA A 133 -10.42 13.03 -10.37
C ALA A 133 -9.32 12.60 -11.34
N ASN A 134 -9.39 11.37 -11.86
CA ASN A 134 -8.44 10.86 -12.85
C ASN A 134 -8.61 11.51 -14.23
N TYR A 135 -9.80 12.01 -14.58
CA TYR A 135 -10.07 12.68 -15.86
C TYR A 135 -9.64 14.16 -15.90
N ILE A 136 -9.55 14.82 -14.73
CA ILE A 136 -9.16 16.24 -14.64
C ILE A 136 -7.63 16.42 -14.62
N ALA A 137 -6.88 15.37 -14.31
CA ALA A 137 -5.42 15.39 -14.30
C ALA A 137 -4.81 15.20 -15.71
N HIS A 138 -5.11 16.11 -16.65
CA HIS A 138 -4.43 16.23 -17.95
C HIS A 138 -4.33 17.69 -18.42
#